data_AF-A0A3A0AA31-F1
#
_entry.id   AF-A0A3A0AA31-F1
#
_cell.length_a   1.000
_cell.length_b   1.000
_cell.length_c   1.000
_cell.angle_alpha   90.00
_cell.angle_beta   90.00
_cell.angle_gamma   90.00
#
_symmetry.space_group_name_H-M   'P 1'
#
loop_
_entity.id
_entity.type
_entity.pdbx_description
1 polymer ?
#
loop_
_entity_poly.entity_id
_entity_poly.type
_entity_poly.pdbx_seq_one_letter_code
_entity_poly.pdbx_strand_id
1 'polypeptide(L)'
;DPLPRDERAARYVAAMGGRDAVLAAASQAHAVGDDRWTAEILTHMLRLDPHDQQARQLKAAALQRLGYQTSNPIWRNNYLTAAKELDGSLDEKQLRQALQHLANPDIAASVPIPLLLRALATRLAPERSAGIQTQVAFLCTDTGDSYSLTIRSVVAVVLDDAPAAAPLELHASEQTLRDLLAGRLLWEHAINGGSATIKRGTAEEAQRFWGLFDHPLATLPALALR
;
A
#
# COMPACT_ATOMS: atom_id res chain seq x y z
N ASP A 1 -12.41 -17.91 -14.56
CA ASP A 1 -12.50 -16.44 -14.49
C ASP A 1 -13.71 -16.06 -13.61
N PRO A 2 -13.53 -15.83 -12.29
CA PRO A 2 -14.63 -15.47 -11.41
C PRO A 2 -15.04 -14.00 -11.60
N LEU A 3 -16.31 -13.67 -11.35
CA LEU A 3 -16.79 -12.29 -11.42
C LEU A 3 -15.99 -11.34 -10.51
N PRO A 4 -15.81 -10.07 -10.92
CA PRO A 4 -15.32 -9.01 -10.06
C PRO A 4 -16.02 -9.01 -8.69
N ARG A 5 -15.26 -8.66 -7.66
CA ARG A 5 -15.67 -8.82 -6.26
C ARG A 5 -16.96 -8.05 -5.92
N ASP A 6 -17.12 -6.86 -6.47
CA ASP A 6 -18.28 -5.97 -6.22
C ASP A 6 -19.51 -6.47 -6.98
N GLU A 7 -19.35 -6.85 -8.24
CA GLU A 7 -20.41 -7.44 -9.05
C GLU A 7 -20.93 -8.74 -8.41
N ARG A 8 -20.01 -9.58 -7.92
CA ARG A 8 -20.35 -10.81 -7.22
C ARG A 8 -21.12 -10.52 -5.93
N ALA A 9 -20.71 -9.53 -5.15
CA ALA A 9 -21.40 -9.13 -3.93
C ALA A 9 -22.83 -8.63 -4.21
N ALA A 10 -23.01 -7.82 -5.25
CA ALA A 10 -24.33 -7.34 -5.67
C ALA A 10 -25.27 -8.50 -6.02
N ARG A 11 -24.78 -9.49 -6.76
CA ARG A 11 -25.56 -10.69 -7.12
C ARG A 11 -25.91 -11.54 -5.90
N TYR A 12 -24.99 -11.73 -4.95
CA TYR A 12 -25.28 -12.47 -3.71
C TYR A 12 -26.32 -11.78 -2.85
N VAL A 13 -26.21 -10.47 -2.63
CA VAL A 13 -27.18 -9.70 -1.84
C VAL A 13 -28.56 -9.75 -2.51
N ALA A 14 -28.63 -9.59 -3.83
CA ALA A 14 -29.88 -9.72 -4.58
C ALA A 14 -30.49 -11.13 -4.46
N ALA A 15 -29.68 -12.19 -4.61
CA ALA A 15 -30.14 -13.57 -4.49
C ALA A 15 -30.64 -13.93 -3.07
N MET A 16 -30.11 -13.28 -2.03
CA MET A 16 -30.54 -13.46 -0.65
C MET A 16 -31.77 -12.60 -0.27
N GLY A 17 -32.34 -11.83 -1.20
CA GLY A 17 -33.54 -11.02 -0.97
C GLY A 17 -33.27 -9.57 -0.56
N GLY A 18 -32.06 -9.06 -0.81
CA GLY A 18 -31.69 -7.67 -0.52
C GLY A 18 -31.15 -7.45 0.90
N ARG A 19 -30.83 -6.19 1.19
CA ARG A 19 -30.15 -5.75 2.42
C ARG A 19 -30.79 -6.30 3.69
N ASP A 20 -32.09 -6.08 3.87
CA ASP A 20 -32.76 -6.38 5.14
C ASP A 20 -32.92 -7.90 5.35
N ALA A 21 -33.13 -8.65 4.27
CA ALA A 21 -33.17 -10.12 4.32
C ALA A 21 -31.82 -10.71 4.74
N VAL A 22 -30.71 -10.16 4.22
CA VAL A 22 -29.36 -10.60 4.61
C VAL A 22 -29.08 -10.26 6.08
N LEU A 23 -29.44 -9.06 6.54
CA LEU A 23 -29.26 -8.69 7.96
C LEU A 23 -30.09 -9.57 8.90
N ALA A 24 -31.33 -9.89 8.53
CA ALA A 24 -32.17 -10.79 9.30
C ALA A 24 -31.57 -12.20 9.37
N ALA A 25 -31.12 -12.74 8.23
CA ALA A 25 -30.48 -14.05 8.17
C ALA A 25 -29.16 -14.09 8.98
N ALA A 26 -28.35 -13.04 8.89
CA ALA A 26 -27.13 -12.90 9.66
C ALA A 26 -27.40 -12.82 11.16
N SER A 27 -28.44 -12.09 11.57
CA SER A 27 -28.82 -11.98 12.98
C SER A 27 -29.27 -13.32 13.55
N GLN A 28 -30.04 -14.10 12.77
CA GLN A 28 -30.45 -15.45 13.15
C GLN A 28 -29.27 -16.41 13.26
N ALA A 29 -28.36 -16.39 12.27
CA ALA A 29 -27.14 -17.19 12.28
C ALA A 29 -26.27 -16.88 13.51
N HIS A 30 -26.08 -15.59 13.82
CA HIS A 30 -25.32 -15.14 14.96
C HIS A 30 -25.93 -15.59 16.29
N ALA A 31 -27.25 -15.56 16.40
CA ALA A 31 -28.00 -15.96 17.60
C ALA A 31 -27.83 -17.45 17.93
N VAL A 32 -27.65 -18.31 16.92
CA VAL A 32 -27.40 -19.75 17.10
C VAL A 32 -25.91 -20.11 17.13
N GLY A 33 -25.01 -19.13 17.09
CA GLY A 33 -23.57 -19.35 17.14
C GLY A 33 -22.90 -19.65 15.80
N ASP A 34 -23.62 -19.51 14.68
CA ASP A 34 -23.04 -19.66 13.34
C ASP A 34 -22.35 -18.36 12.89
N ASP A 35 -21.27 -18.03 13.60
CA ASP A 35 -20.52 -16.79 13.38
C ASP A 35 -19.71 -16.81 12.09
N ARG A 36 -19.35 -18.01 11.61
CA ARG A 36 -18.66 -18.16 10.31
C ARG A 36 -19.59 -17.74 9.19
N TRP A 37 -20.82 -18.26 9.19
CA TRP A 37 -21.82 -17.89 8.20
C TRP A 37 -22.23 -16.42 8.32
N THR A 38 -22.43 -15.94 9.55
CA THR A 38 -22.72 -14.52 9.83
C THR A 38 -21.68 -13.60 9.20
N ALA A 39 -20.39 -13.88 9.44
CA ALA A 39 -19.30 -13.08 8.89
C ALA A 39 -19.18 -13.18 7.36
N GLU A 40 -19.49 -14.36 6.79
CA GLU A 40 -19.46 -14.60 5.35
C GLU A 40 -20.50 -13.76 4.61
N ILE A 41 -21.78 -13.85 4.99
CA ILE A 41 -22.84 -13.16 4.24
C ILE A 41 -22.78 -11.64 4.41
N LEU A 42 -22.37 -11.14 5.58
CA LEU A 42 -22.17 -9.72 5.82
C LEU A 42 -20.96 -9.16 5.06
N THR A 43 -20.03 -10.01 4.58
CA THR A 43 -18.95 -9.57 3.69
C THR A 43 -19.48 -9.05 2.36
N HIS A 44 -20.55 -9.65 1.84
CA HIS A 44 -21.17 -9.16 0.60
C HIS A 44 -21.86 -7.81 0.80
N MET A 45 -22.54 -7.61 1.93
CA MET A 45 -23.17 -6.33 2.25
C MET A 45 -22.14 -5.19 2.39
N LEU A 46 -21.11 -5.40 3.21
CA LEU A 46 -20.12 -4.36 3.50
C LEU A 46 -19.21 -4.02 2.33
N ARG A 47 -19.15 -4.88 1.30
CA ARG A 47 -18.50 -4.55 0.04
C ARG A 47 -19.32 -3.56 -0.80
N LEU A 48 -20.65 -3.64 -0.73
CA LEU A 48 -21.54 -2.73 -1.47
C LEU A 48 -21.75 -1.41 -0.72
N ASP A 49 -21.88 -1.49 0.60
CA ASP A 49 -21.99 -0.32 1.48
C ASP A 49 -21.07 -0.49 2.71
N PRO A 50 -19.82 0.01 2.66
CA PRO A 50 -18.90 -0.09 3.78
C PRO A 50 -19.30 0.77 4.99
N HIS A 51 -20.32 1.63 4.86
CA HIS A 51 -20.79 2.51 5.91
C HIS A 51 -22.04 1.99 6.65
N ASP A 52 -22.59 0.84 6.25
CA ASP A 52 -23.74 0.21 6.90
C ASP A 52 -23.42 -0.19 8.35
N GLN A 53 -23.81 0.65 9.31
CA GLN A 53 -23.48 0.47 10.72
C GLN A 53 -24.05 -0.83 11.31
N GLN A 54 -25.22 -1.28 10.86
CA GLN A 54 -25.83 -2.51 11.38
C GLN A 54 -25.00 -3.73 10.93
N ALA A 55 -24.63 -3.78 9.65
CA ALA A 55 -23.80 -4.85 9.12
C ALA A 55 -22.40 -4.85 9.73
N ARG A 56 -21.81 -3.66 9.92
CA ARG A 56 -20.49 -3.50 10.57
C ARG A 56 -20.51 -4.05 11.99
N GLN A 57 -21.46 -3.62 12.81
CA GLN A 57 -21.56 -4.04 14.22
C GLN A 57 -21.83 -5.53 14.35
N LEU A 58 -22.76 -6.08 13.56
CA LEU A 58 -23.06 -7.52 13.62
C LEU A 58 -21.88 -8.38 13.16
N LYS A 59 -21.18 -7.97 12.09
CA LYS A 59 -19.99 -8.68 11.63
C LYS A 59 -18.85 -8.56 12.65
N ALA A 60 -18.67 -7.40 13.29
CA ALA A 60 -17.68 -7.22 14.35
C ALA A 60 -17.93 -8.18 15.52
N ALA A 61 -19.17 -8.30 15.98
CA ALA A 61 -19.55 -9.22 17.05
C ALA A 61 -19.29 -10.70 16.68
N ALA A 62 -19.63 -11.10 15.45
CA ALA A 62 -19.36 -12.45 14.96
C ALA A 62 -17.85 -12.75 14.90
N LEU A 63 -17.05 -11.84 14.33
CA LEU A 63 -15.59 -11.98 14.27
C LEU A 63 -14.97 -12.02 15.67
N GLN A 64 -15.46 -11.21 16.61
CA GLN A 64 -15.00 -11.24 18.00
C GLN A 64 -15.24 -12.60 18.65
N ARG A 65 -16.43 -13.20 18.47
CA ARG A 65 -16.73 -14.54 18.99
C ARG A 65 -15.80 -15.61 18.38
N LEU A 66 -15.57 -15.56 17.06
CA LEU A 66 -14.61 -16.44 16.37
C LEU A 66 -13.17 -16.28 16.91
N GLY A 67 -12.74 -15.03 17.16
CA GLY A 67 -11.43 -14.73 17.72
C GLY A 67 -11.22 -15.27 19.14
N TYR A 68 -12.28 -15.32 19.95
CA TYR A 68 -12.21 -15.91 21.29
C TYR A 68 -12.25 -17.43 21.30
N GLN A 69 -12.89 -18.05 20.32
CA GLN A 69 -12.99 -19.51 20.21
C GLN A 69 -11.77 -20.18 19.57
N THR A 70 -11.06 -19.47 18.69
CA THR A 70 -9.93 -20.07 17.97
C THR A 70 -8.68 -20.22 18.85
N SER A 71 -8.03 -21.38 18.75
CA SER A 71 -6.72 -21.63 19.35
C SER A 71 -5.56 -21.14 18.48
N ASN A 72 -5.81 -20.79 17.21
CA ASN A 72 -4.78 -20.29 16.32
C ASN A 72 -4.54 -18.80 16.59
N PRO A 73 -3.33 -18.41 17.07
CA PRO A 73 -3.05 -17.03 17.45
C PRO A 73 -3.10 -16.06 16.26
N ILE A 74 -2.75 -16.51 15.05
CA ILE A 74 -2.81 -15.68 13.83
C ILE A 74 -4.27 -15.37 13.50
N TRP A 75 -5.14 -16.39 13.54
CA TRP A 75 -6.57 -16.21 13.28
C TRP A 75 -7.22 -15.34 14.34
N ARG A 76 -6.90 -15.56 15.62
CA ARG A 76 -7.35 -14.70 16.72
C ARG A 76 -7.01 -13.25 16.46
N ASN A 77 -5.75 -12.96 16.12
CA ASN A 77 -5.29 -11.59 15.87
C ASN A 77 -6.02 -10.96 14.68
N ASN A 78 -6.18 -11.70 13.58
CA ASN A 78 -6.91 -11.23 12.40
C ASN A 78 -8.38 -10.93 12.71
N TYR A 79 -9.08 -11.84 13.38
CA TYR A 79 -10.48 -11.67 13.75
C TYR A 79 -10.70 -10.47 14.66
N LEU A 80 -9.90 -10.34 15.71
CA LEU A 80 -10.04 -9.25 16.67
C LEU A 80 -9.67 -7.89 16.06
N THR A 81 -8.67 -7.85 15.16
CA THR A 81 -8.30 -6.61 14.48
C THR A 81 -9.36 -6.19 13.46
N ALA A 82 -9.91 -7.14 12.71
CA ALA A 82 -11.02 -6.90 11.79
C ALA A 82 -12.30 -6.43 12.51
N ALA A 83 -12.59 -7.00 13.68
CA ALA A 83 -13.71 -6.53 14.52
C ALA A 83 -13.52 -5.07 14.96
N LYS A 84 -12.32 -4.73 15.44
CA LYS A 84 -11.97 -3.35 15.84
C LYS A 84 -12.05 -2.34 14.69
N GLU A 85 -11.70 -2.74 13.48
CA GLU A 85 -11.86 -1.88 12.30
C GLU A 85 -13.35 -1.61 12.02
N LEU A 86 -14.18 -2.65 12.08
CA LEU A 86 -15.60 -2.55 11.79
C LEU A 86 -16.35 -1.72 12.84
N ASP A 87 -16.04 -1.90 14.13
CA ASP A 87 -16.68 -1.18 15.23
C ASP A 87 -16.07 0.22 15.51
N GLY A 88 -14.98 0.57 14.83
CA GLY A 88 -14.32 1.87 14.94
C GLY A 88 -13.41 2.03 16.16
N SER A 89 -13.16 0.95 16.92
CA SER A 89 -12.24 0.96 18.08
C SER A 89 -10.77 0.72 17.71
N LEU A 90 -10.45 0.53 16.43
CA LEU A 90 -9.07 0.40 15.96
C LEU A 90 -8.35 1.75 16.09
N ASP A 91 -7.32 1.81 16.94
CA ASP A 91 -6.42 2.95 17.03
C ASP A 91 -5.47 2.98 15.82
N GLU A 92 -5.91 3.64 14.75
CA GLU A 92 -5.10 3.83 13.55
C GLU A 92 -3.79 4.56 13.82
N LYS A 93 -3.77 5.49 14.80
CA LYS A 93 -2.57 6.27 15.11
C LYS A 93 -1.52 5.38 15.74
N GLN A 94 -1.91 4.57 16.72
CA GLN A 94 -1.03 3.58 17.34
C GLN A 94 -0.54 2.56 16.31
N LEU A 95 -1.42 2.11 15.40
CA LEU A 95 -1.02 1.20 14.32
C LEU A 95 0.02 1.83 13.38
N ARG A 96 -0.19 3.08 12.96
CA ARG A 96 0.78 3.81 12.12
C ARG A 96 2.12 3.99 12.84
N GLN A 97 2.11 4.33 14.13
CA GLN A 97 3.33 4.43 14.93
C GLN A 97 4.06 3.09 15.02
N ALA A 98 3.35 2.00 15.28
CA ALA A 98 3.93 0.67 15.30
C ALA A 98 4.56 0.28 13.94
N LEU A 99 3.89 0.57 12.83
CA LEU A 99 4.41 0.33 11.48
C LEU A 99 5.66 1.17 11.18
N GLN A 100 5.72 2.41 11.66
CA GLN A 100 6.92 3.25 11.55
C GLN A 100 8.09 2.67 12.35
N HIS A 101 7.84 2.12 13.54
CA HIS A 101 8.87 1.45 14.34
C HIS A 101 9.36 0.13 13.73
N LEU A 102 8.54 -0.55 12.92
CA LEU A 102 8.97 -1.75 12.18
C LEU A 102 9.93 -1.43 11.03
N ALA A 103 9.99 -0.17 10.57
CA ALA A 103 11.01 0.30 9.64
C ALA A 103 12.31 0.59 10.41
N ASN A 104 12.98 -0.47 10.88
CA ASN A 104 14.27 -0.33 11.55
C ASN A 104 15.26 0.41 10.63
N PRO A 105 15.82 1.56 11.06
CA PRO A 105 16.74 2.35 10.24
C PRO A 105 17.99 1.57 9.83
N ASP A 106 18.46 0.63 10.65
CA ASP A 106 19.64 -0.20 10.35
C ASP A 106 19.35 -1.20 9.23
N ILE A 107 18.18 -1.85 9.28
CA ILE A 107 17.72 -2.75 8.21
C ILE A 107 17.58 -1.93 6.92
N ALA A 108 16.92 -0.79 7.01
CA ALA A 108 16.64 0.02 5.85
C ALA A 108 17.91 0.70 5.29
N ALA A 109 18.96 0.92 6.10
CA ALA A 109 20.29 1.34 5.67
C ALA A 109 21.05 0.21 4.96
N SER A 110 20.78 -1.07 5.30
CA SER A 110 21.41 -2.22 4.64
C SER A 110 20.83 -2.58 3.27
N VAL A 111 19.63 -2.08 2.92
CA VAL A 111 18.92 -2.46 1.68
C VAL A 111 19.67 -1.98 0.43
N PRO A 112 20.15 -2.88 -0.46
CA PRO A 112 20.89 -2.47 -1.66
C PRO A 112 20.09 -1.48 -2.52
N ILE A 113 20.78 -0.46 -3.06
CA ILE A 113 20.16 0.56 -3.93
C ILE A 113 19.39 -0.04 -5.11
N PRO A 114 19.87 -1.08 -5.82
CA PRO A 114 19.08 -1.72 -6.87
C PRO A 114 17.73 -2.26 -6.38
N LEU A 115 17.63 -2.73 -5.14
CA LEU A 115 16.37 -3.18 -4.56
C LEU A 115 15.44 -2.00 -4.24
N LEU A 116 15.99 -0.89 -3.75
CA LEU A 116 15.22 0.34 -3.52
C LEU A 116 14.69 0.92 -4.84
N LEU A 117 15.50 0.90 -5.91
CA LEU A 117 15.06 1.29 -7.24
C LEU A 117 13.97 0.36 -7.78
N ARG A 118 14.06 -0.96 -7.54
CA ARG A 118 12.99 -1.92 -7.90
C ARG A 118 11.72 -1.66 -7.10
N ALA A 119 11.82 -1.31 -5.83
CA ALA A 119 10.68 -0.92 -5.00
C ALA A 119 10.08 0.45 -5.43
N LEU A 120 10.89 1.37 -5.95
CA LEU A 120 10.39 2.58 -6.60
C LEU A 120 9.65 2.24 -7.90
N ALA A 121 10.20 1.34 -8.71
CA ALA A 121 9.61 0.92 -9.99
C ALA A 121 8.20 0.35 -9.85
N THR A 122 7.89 -0.37 -8.76
CA THR A 122 6.54 -0.92 -8.50
C THR A 122 5.51 0.15 -8.15
N ARG A 123 5.94 1.38 -7.85
CA ARG A 123 5.06 2.52 -7.55
C ARG A 123 4.79 3.41 -8.76
N LEU A 124 5.29 3.05 -9.95
CA LEU A 124 5.03 3.84 -11.16
C LEU A 124 3.52 3.87 -11.43
N ALA A 125 2.93 5.06 -11.43
CA ALA A 125 1.51 5.23 -11.70
C ALA A 125 1.26 5.09 -13.22
N PRO A 126 0.44 4.11 -13.66
CA PRO A 126 0.20 3.89 -15.09
C PRO A 126 -0.37 5.12 -15.80
N GLU A 127 -1.37 5.74 -15.17
CA GLU A 127 -2.07 6.93 -15.67
C GLU A 127 -1.11 8.11 -15.90
N ARG A 128 -0.15 8.29 -14.99
CA ARG A 128 0.81 9.42 -15.03
C ARG A 128 2.00 9.15 -15.95
N SER A 129 2.31 7.89 -16.24
CA SER A 129 3.48 7.48 -17.05
C SER A 129 3.15 7.12 -18.50
N ALA A 130 1.88 7.14 -18.89
CA ALA A 130 1.44 6.89 -20.26
C ALA A 130 2.14 7.83 -21.26
N GLY A 131 2.76 7.23 -22.29
CA GLY A 131 3.48 7.97 -23.34
C GLY A 131 4.81 8.60 -22.90
N ILE A 132 5.23 8.45 -21.64
CA ILE A 132 6.50 8.99 -21.15
C ILE A 132 7.64 7.99 -21.41
N GLN A 133 8.71 8.51 -22.00
CA GLN A 133 9.99 7.82 -22.13
C GLN A 133 11.07 8.70 -21.53
N THR A 134 11.71 8.23 -20.46
CA THR A 134 12.79 8.96 -19.80
C THR A 134 13.73 8.00 -19.11
N GLN A 135 14.94 8.46 -18.84
CA GLN A 135 15.92 7.74 -18.06
C GLN A 135 16.56 8.68 -17.05
N VAL A 136 16.72 8.18 -15.82
CA VAL A 136 17.39 8.88 -14.75
C VAL A 136 18.60 8.08 -14.31
N ALA A 137 19.76 8.72 -14.31
CA ALA A 137 20.98 8.20 -13.74
C ALA A 137 21.14 8.69 -12.30
N PHE A 138 21.52 7.79 -11.41
CA PHE A 138 21.85 8.05 -10.01
C PHE A 138 23.31 7.69 -9.80
N LEU A 139 24.12 8.65 -9.34
CA LEU A 139 25.54 8.45 -9.08
C LEU A 139 25.85 8.69 -7.60
N CYS A 140 26.53 7.73 -6.99
CA CYS A 140 27.04 7.80 -5.63
C CYS A 140 28.39 8.54 -5.63
N THR A 141 28.43 9.74 -5.04
CA THR A 141 29.64 10.60 -5.06
C THR A 141 30.78 10.09 -4.19
N ASP A 142 30.47 9.23 -3.22
CA ASP A 142 31.39 8.66 -2.24
C ASP A 142 31.94 7.28 -2.66
N THR A 143 31.13 6.43 -3.29
CA THR A 143 31.58 5.11 -3.78
C THR A 143 31.97 5.10 -5.25
N GLY A 144 31.45 6.03 -6.05
CA GLY A 144 31.59 6.04 -7.51
C GLY A 144 30.62 5.10 -8.23
N ASP A 145 29.78 4.36 -7.51
CA ASP A 145 28.78 3.48 -8.10
C ASP A 145 27.72 4.30 -8.84
N SER A 146 27.13 3.70 -9.87
CA SER A 146 26.08 4.33 -10.67
C SER A 146 24.96 3.36 -10.95
N TYR A 147 23.74 3.89 -11.03
CA TYR A 147 22.54 3.12 -11.29
C TYR A 147 21.65 3.90 -12.24
N SER A 148 20.76 3.24 -12.97
CA SER A 148 19.72 3.98 -13.70
C SER A 148 18.34 3.36 -13.62
N LEU A 149 17.33 4.23 -13.74
CA LEU A 149 15.94 3.86 -13.87
C LEU A 149 15.41 4.39 -15.20
N THR A 150 14.95 3.48 -16.07
CA THR A 150 14.36 3.83 -17.36
C THR A 150 12.86 3.60 -17.31
N ILE A 151 12.08 4.60 -17.70
CA ILE A 151 10.64 4.49 -17.87
C ILE A 151 10.34 4.38 -19.36
N ARG A 152 9.71 3.29 -19.77
CA ARG A 152 9.21 3.08 -21.14
C ARG A 152 8.01 2.15 -21.12
N SER A 153 7.03 2.39 -21.98
CA SER A 153 5.84 1.54 -22.11
C SER A 153 5.12 1.29 -20.77
N VAL A 154 5.04 2.32 -19.91
CA VAL A 154 4.38 2.23 -18.60
C VAL A 154 5.09 1.24 -17.65
N VAL A 155 6.38 0.99 -17.87
CA VAL A 155 7.23 0.15 -17.02
C VAL A 155 8.49 0.91 -16.63
N ALA A 156 8.85 0.82 -15.35
CA ALA A 156 10.13 1.29 -14.83
C ALA A 156 11.11 0.11 -14.74
N VAL A 157 12.27 0.25 -15.37
CA VAL A 157 13.31 -0.79 -15.45
C VAL A 157 14.56 -0.28 -14.76
N VAL A 158 15.06 -1.04 -13.79
CA VAL A 158 16.33 -0.79 -13.10
C VAL A 158 17.45 -1.39 -13.92
N LEU A 159 18.49 -0.59 -14.16
CA LEU A 159 19.73 -1.04 -14.79
C LEU A 159 20.87 -0.83 -13.80
N ASP A 160 21.78 -1.80 -13.76
CA ASP A 160 22.91 -1.83 -12.82
C ASP A 160 23.99 -0.79 -13.17
N ASP A 161 23.95 -0.22 -14.38
CA ASP A 161 24.84 0.86 -14.82
C ASP A 161 24.03 2.09 -15.25
N ALA A 162 24.58 3.29 -15.00
CA ALA A 162 24.07 4.53 -15.59
C ALA A 162 24.67 4.74 -16.99
N PRO A 163 23.87 4.91 -18.05
CA PRO A 163 24.43 5.28 -19.34
C PRO A 163 24.91 6.73 -19.32
N ALA A 164 26.01 6.98 -20.04
CA ALA A 164 26.67 8.28 -20.13
C ALA A 164 25.81 9.44 -20.68
N ALA A 165 24.59 9.17 -21.15
CA ALA A 165 23.69 10.13 -21.79
C ALA A 165 22.25 10.09 -21.25
N ALA A 166 22.03 9.64 -20.00
CA ALA A 166 20.72 9.76 -19.37
C ALA A 166 20.26 11.23 -19.35
N PRO A 167 19.02 11.58 -19.76
CA PRO A 167 18.56 12.97 -19.78
C PRO A 167 18.62 13.69 -18.43
N LEU A 168 18.36 12.95 -17.34
CA LEU A 168 18.45 13.44 -15.96
C LEU A 168 19.53 12.67 -15.21
N GLU A 169 20.40 13.40 -14.50
CA GLU A 169 21.52 12.84 -13.75
C GLU A 169 21.58 13.44 -12.34
N LEU A 170 21.37 12.59 -11.33
CA LEU A 170 21.35 12.94 -9.92
C LEU A 170 22.59 12.41 -9.21
N HIS A 171 23.30 13.28 -8.51
CA HIS A 171 24.52 12.97 -7.76
C HIS A 171 24.26 13.18 -6.28
N ALA A 172 24.53 12.19 -5.45
CA ALA A 172 24.41 12.26 -4.00
C ALA A 172 25.36 11.25 -3.34
N SER A 173 25.56 11.33 -2.02
CA SER A 173 26.18 10.21 -1.30
C SER A 173 25.30 8.96 -1.34
N GLU A 174 25.89 7.78 -1.20
CA GLU A 174 25.16 6.52 -1.18
C GLU A 174 24.04 6.53 -0.12
N GLN A 175 24.35 7.07 1.07
CA GLN A 175 23.38 7.24 2.15
C GLN A 175 22.22 8.16 1.77
N THR A 176 22.50 9.30 1.14
CA THR A 176 21.46 10.25 0.71
C THR A 176 20.56 9.63 -0.35
N LEU A 177 21.13 8.89 -1.30
CA LEU A 177 20.37 8.18 -2.31
C LEU A 177 19.47 7.09 -1.70
N ARG A 178 19.97 6.34 -0.71
CA ARG A 178 19.16 5.37 0.05
C ARG A 178 17.99 6.04 0.74
N ASP A 179 18.22 7.16 1.43
CA ASP A 179 17.15 7.89 2.14
C ASP A 179 16.11 8.49 1.18
N LEU A 180 16.54 8.96 0.01
CA LEU A 180 15.66 9.42 -1.08
C LEU A 180 14.76 8.28 -1.59
N LEU A 181 15.36 7.15 -1.98
CA LEU A 181 14.62 6.04 -2.58
C LEU A 181 13.71 5.32 -1.57
N ALA A 182 14.12 5.27 -0.30
CA ALA A 182 13.31 4.78 0.81
C ALA A 182 12.19 5.74 1.23
N GLY A 183 12.16 6.97 0.70
CA GLY A 183 11.15 7.99 1.03
C GLY A 183 11.33 8.62 2.41
N ARG A 184 12.52 8.54 3.01
CA ARG A 184 12.87 9.22 4.27
C ARG A 184 13.32 10.66 4.06
N LEU A 185 13.86 10.95 2.89
CA LEU A 185 14.23 12.28 2.45
C LEU A 185 13.43 12.63 1.19
N LEU A 186 12.82 13.81 1.18
CA LEU A 186 12.18 14.33 -0.03
C LEU A 186 13.24 14.85 -1.00
N TRP A 187 13.03 14.65 -2.30
CA TRP A 187 14.00 15.05 -3.31
C TRP A 187 14.21 16.56 -3.33
N GLU A 188 13.16 17.35 -3.08
CA GLU A 188 13.25 18.81 -2.98
C GLU A 188 14.18 19.22 -1.84
N HIS A 189 14.07 18.56 -0.67
CA HIS A 189 14.93 18.83 0.47
C HIS A 189 16.37 18.41 0.22
N ALA A 190 16.61 17.30 -0.49
CA ALA A 190 17.96 16.88 -0.82
C ALA A 190 18.65 17.86 -1.77
N ILE A 191 17.94 18.34 -2.80
CA ILE A 191 18.47 19.33 -3.75
C ILE A 191 18.67 20.69 -3.07
N ASN A 192 17.65 21.21 -2.38
CA ASN A 192 17.72 22.52 -1.73
C ASN A 192 18.71 22.55 -0.55
N GLY A 193 18.85 21.42 0.15
CA GLY A 193 19.82 21.24 1.23
C GLY A 193 21.24 20.95 0.76
N GLY A 194 21.45 20.75 -0.55
CA GLY A 194 22.76 20.49 -1.15
C GLY A 194 23.32 19.08 -0.91
N SER A 195 22.55 18.15 -0.32
CA SER A 195 22.97 16.75 -0.15
C SER A 195 22.81 15.92 -1.42
N ALA A 196 22.02 16.39 -2.38
CA ALA A 196 21.97 15.88 -3.74
C ALA A 196 22.10 17.04 -4.75
N THR A 197 22.59 16.76 -5.95
CA THR A 197 22.75 17.73 -7.02
C THR A 197 22.29 17.17 -8.36
N ILE A 198 21.65 18.00 -9.18
CA ILE A 198 21.32 17.67 -10.56
C ILE A 198 22.53 18.07 -11.41
N LYS A 199 23.26 17.10 -11.98
CA LYS A 199 24.39 17.38 -12.87
C LYS A 199 23.99 17.59 -14.33
N ARG A 200 22.88 16.97 -14.72
CA ARG A 200 22.29 17.06 -16.05
C ARG A 200 20.78 17.01 -15.93
N GLY A 201 20.10 17.78 -16.77
CA GLY A 201 18.66 17.99 -16.72
C GLY A 201 18.27 19.19 -15.85
N THR A 202 16.98 19.36 -15.62
CA THR A 202 16.44 20.49 -14.83
C THR A 202 15.68 20.05 -13.59
N ALA A 203 15.41 21.00 -12.68
CA ALA A 203 14.55 20.75 -11.53
C ALA A 203 13.12 20.40 -11.94
N GLU A 204 12.60 20.97 -13.04
CA GLU A 204 11.28 20.61 -13.56
C GLU A 204 11.24 19.16 -14.08
N GLU A 205 12.31 18.69 -14.72
CA GLU A 205 12.42 17.30 -15.15
C GLU A 205 12.50 16.34 -13.96
N ALA A 206 13.24 16.70 -12.92
CA ALA A 206 13.28 15.94 -11.66
C ALA A 206 11.89 15.90 -11.00
N GLN A 207 11.20 17.04 -10.89
CA GLN A 207 9.84 17.10 -10.35
C GLN A 207 8.89 16.21 -11.16
N ARG A 208 8.97 16.29 -12.50
CA ARG A 208 8.16 15.46 -13.39
C ARG A 208 8.41 13.98 -13.14
N PHE A 209 9.68 13.56 -13.05
CA PHE A 209 10.06 12.19 -12.78
C PHE A 209 9.53 11.68 -11.44
N TRP A 210 9.77 12.38 -10.34
CA TRP A 210 9.29 11.97 -9.02
C TRP A 210 7.77 11.95 -8.93
N GLY A 211 7.09 12.86 -9.65
CA GLY A 211 5.64 12.88 -9.79
C GLY A 211 5.03 11.68 -10.52
N LEU A 212 5.82 10.84 -11.19
CA LEU A 212 5.32 9.63 -11.85
C LEU A 212 5.03 8.48 -10.87
N PHE A 213 5.54 8.57 -9.64
CA PHE A 213 5.45 7.49 -8.67
C PHE A 213 4.45 7.80 -7.57
N ASP A 214 3.72 6.79 -7.09
CA ASP A 214 2.86 6.93 -5.94
C ASP A 214 3.68 7.06 -4.65
N HIS A 215 3.20 7.90 -3.73
CA HIS A 215 3.84 8.04 -2.42
C HIS A 215 3.74 6.73 -1.62
N PRO A 216 4.77 6.38 -0.84
CA PRO A 216 4.72 5.19 0.00
C PRO A 216 3.63 5.33 1.07
N LEU A 217 2.67 4.38 1.07
CA LEU A 217 1.69 4.12 2.14
C LEU A 217 0.88 5.32 2.64
N ALA A 218 0.13 5.99 1.76
CA ALA A 218 -0.78 7.07 2.16
C ALA A 218 -1.96 6.60 3.05
N THR A 219 -2.40 5.34 2.90
CA THR A 219 -3.59 4.81 3.58
C THR A 219 -3.35 3.39 4.11
N LEU A 220 -3.78 3.13 5.34
CA LEU A 220 -3.81 1.77 5.89
C LEU A 220 -4.74 0.88 5.05
N PRO A 221 -4.38 -0.38 4.81
CA PRO A 221 -5.26 -1.30 4.12
C PRO A 221 -6.50 -1.60 4.97
N ALA A 222 -7.70 -1.45 4.40
CA ALA A 222 -8.91 -2.00 5.01
C ALA A 222 -8.79 -3.53 5.15
N LEU A 223 -9.15 -4.10 6.30
CA LEU A 223 -9.03 -5.55 6.56
C LEU A 223 -10.37 -6.24 6.33
N ALA A 224 -11.45 -5.67 6.87
CA ALA A 224 -12.77 -6.28 6.93
C ALA A 224 -13.78 -5.68 5.94
N LEU A 225 -13.46 -4.52 5.35
CA LEU A 225 -14.28 -3.76 4.41
C LEU A 225 -13.93 -4.04 2.93
N ARG A 226 -13.03 -5.00 2.66
CA ARG A 226 -12.57 -5.38 1.31
C ARG A 226 -13.39 -6.47 0.65
#